data_AF-A0A0Q9U0M8-F1
#
_entry.id   AF-A0A0Q9U0M8-F1
#
_cell.length_a   1.000
_cell.length_b   1.000
_cell.length_c   1.000
_cell.angle_alpha   90.00
_cell.angle_beta   90.00
_cell.angle_gamma   90.00
#
_symmetry.space_group_name_H-M   'P 1'
#
loop_
_entity.id
_entity.type
_entity.pdbx_description
1 polymer ?
#
loop_
_entity_poly.entity_id
_entity_poly.type
_entity_poly.pdbx_seq_one_letter_code
_entity_poly.pdbx_strand_id
1 'polypeptide(L)'
;MALSLPANPDLEHLRRDARSLQRAVRSAQPVALSLVSRFHPEGLPAETASFALADAQLVVARRLGFASWPRLRAYLAADLSRDPAALDPAPEASTAVDAGEFASLAAALACLTYTERDEPERWSRAARLLADDPELVNRDVFVAAAAGDAEALRSHVAADRGAATREGGPFRWPPLLYVVYSRMPQGDAVSSVRVLLDAGADPDSGYLWQGLPTAFTALTGVFGEGEMGPGRQPRHPQWRALGELLLERGADPNDRQALYNRMFNRDDSHLELLLEHGLGRPSSDVWARRTGEPAETLEEMVARQVDWARAHGFVDRLELLVAHGLATEGSEHLAPGDVVGDGIPVTGPWPGDPRVPDIHRAATPEAVRAAVAAGARVDSLRDGRTALHRAAFMDDVDLVTALLEVGADPTVVDAMHGTTPYRWALWARGERAAAVLRDAAGRHTPGVDAGED
;
A
#
# COMPACT_ATOMS: atom_id res chain seq x y z
N MET A 1 4.39 11.38 17.95
CA MET A 1 2.97 11.16 17.58
C MET A 1 2.93 10.96 16.09
N ALA A 2 2.31 9.90 15.61
CA ALA A 2 2.14 9.68 14.17
C ALA A 2 1.36 10.84 13.54
N LEU A 3 1.72 11.19 12.30
CA LEU A 3 1.05 12.23 11.53
C LEU A 3 -0.36 11.72 11.15
N SER A 4 -1.38 12.57 11.35
CA SER A 4 -2.80 12.22 11.15
C SER A 4 -3.47 13.25 10.24
N LEU A 5 -2.96 13.37 9.01
CA LEU A 5 -3.49 14.28 8.01
C LEU A 5 -4.76 13.72 7.35
N PRO A 6 -5.76 14.57 7.03
CA PRO A 6 -6.80 14.18 6.08
C PRO A 6 -6.20 14.03 4.68
N ALA A 7 -6.86 13.24 3.82
CA ALA A 7 -6.54 13.17 2.40
C ALA A 7 -6.62 14.57 1.75
N ASN A 8 -5.64 14.89 0.91
CA ASN A 8 -5.48 16.17 0.22
C ASN A 8 -5.60 17.38 1.18
N PRO A 9 -4.72 17.49 2.18
CA PRO A 9 -4.81 18.53 3.19
C PRO A 9 -4.62 19.92 2.55
N ASP A 10 -5.60 20.80 2.77
CA ASP A 10 -5.60 22.16 2.25
C ASP A 10 -5.24 23.19 3.33
N LEU A 11 -4.21 24.00 3.07
CA LEU A 11 -3.72 24.99 4.04
C LEU A 11 -4.77 26.08 4.33
N GLU A 12 -5.62 26.45 3.38
CA GLU A 12 -6.68 27.43 3.60
C GLU A 12 -7.80 26.89 4.51
N HIS A 13 -8.16 25.62 4.33
CA HIS A 13 -9.04 24.90 5.24
C HIS A 13 -8.45 24.90 6.66
N LEU A 14 -7.19 24.51 6.81
CA LEU A 14 -6.52 24.46 8.12
C LEU A 14 -6.41 25.85 8.77
N ARG A 15 -6.24 26.91 7.98
CA ARG A 15 -6.31 28.31 8.47
C ARG A 15 -7.71 28.67 8.98
N ARG A 16 -8.76 28.22 8.29
CA ARG A 16 -10.15 28.41 8.74
C ARG A 16 -10.43 27.62 10.01
N ASP A 17 -9.93 26.39 10.13
CA ASP A 17 -10.05 25.57 11.34
C ASP A 17 -9.41 26.24 12.55
N ALA A 18 -8.20 26.79 12.40
CA ALA A 18 -7.54 27.52 13.47
C ALA A 18 -8.36 28.74 13.92
N ARG A 19 -8.93 29.51 13.00
CA ARG A 19 -9.82 30.65 13.33
C ARG A 19 -11.12 30.21 14.01
N SER A 20 -11.68 29.09 13.58
CA SER A 20 -12.89 28.52 14.20
C SER A 20 -12.61 27.99 15.61
N LEU A 21 -11.49 27.29 15.80
CA LEU A 21 -11.02 26.85 17.12
C LEU A 21 -10.79 28.05 18.05
N GLN A 22 -10.11 29.10 17.59
CA GLN A 22 -9.89 30.31 18.40
C GLN A 22 -11.21 30.91 18.89
N ARG A 23 -12.20 31.07 18.01
CA ARG A 23 -13.52 31.60 18.38
C ARG A 23 -14.22 30.68 19.39
N ALA A 24 -14.17 29.37 19.19
CA ALA A 24 -14.77 28.39 20.09
C ALA A 24 -14.12 28.39 21.49
N VAL A 25 -12.79 28.53 21.57
CA VAL A 25 -12.08 28.67 22.85
C VAL A 25 -12.48 29.97 23.55
N ARG A 26 -12.51 31.10 22.83
CA ARG A 26 -12.94 32.40 23.39
C ARG A 26 -14.37 32.40 23.92
N SER A 27 -15.23 31.57 23.36
CA SER A 27 -16.60 31.33 23.83
C SER A 27 -16.70 30.18 24.86
N ALA A 28 -15.57 29.70 25.40
CA ALA A 28 -15.47 28.64 26.39
C ALA A 28 -16.21 27.33 26.01
N GLN A 29 -16.22 26.97 24.73
CA GLN A 29 -16.86 25.74 24.29
C GLN A 29 -16.12 24.49 24.80
N PRO A 30 -16.79 23.52 25.46
CA PRO A 30 -16.12 22.38 26.11
C PRO A 30 -15.23 21.54 25.19
N VAL A 31 -15.66 21.31 23.94
CA VAL A 31 -14.91 20.52 22.94
C VAL A 31 -13.62 21.23 22.56
N ALA A 32 -13.67 22.55 22.35
CA ALA A 32 -12.50 23.35 21.99
C ALA A 32 -11.47 23.39 23.14
N LEU A 33 -11.94 23.55 24.38
CA LEU A 33 -11.08 23.49 25.57
C LEU A 33 -10.41 22.12 25.73
N SER A 34 -11.13 21.03 25.45
CA SER A 34 -10.56 19.67 25.49
C SER A 34 -9.44 19.49 24.46
N LEU A 35 -9.59 20.06 23.26
CA LEU A 35 -8.53 20.06 22.24
C LEU A 35 -7.29 20.85 22.69
N VAL A 36 -7.48 22.05 23.27
CA VAL A 36 -6.37 22.85 23.80
C VAL A 36 -5.67 22.11 24.93
N SER A 37 -6.41 21.57 25.89
CA SER A 37 -5.83 20.81 27.02
C SER A 37 -5.00 19.62 26.56
N ARG A 38 -5.39 18.97 25.45
CA ARG A 38 -4.70 17.79 24.93
C ARG A 38 -3.46 18.14 24.10
N PHE A 39 -3.51 19.21 23.32
CA PHE A 39 -2.51 19.46 22.28
C PHE A 39 -1.69 20.73 22.49
N HIS A 40 -2.11 21.68 23.33
CA HIS A 40 -1.31 22.85 23.67
C HIS A 40 -0.29 22.49 24.75
N PRO A 41 1.01 22.80 24.59
CA PRO A 41 2.05 22.40 25.54
C PRO A 41 1.89 23.03 26.93
N GLU A 42 1.32 24.24 27.00
CA GLU A 42 1.05 24.94 28.26
C GLU A 42 -0.33 24.59 28.87
N GLY A 43 -1.08 23.68 28.22
CA GLY A 43 -2.44 23.34 28.64
C GLY A 43 -3.45 24.46 28.40
N LEU A 44 -4.51 24.48 29.22
CA LEU A 44 -5.58 25.46 29.11
C LEU A 44 -5.11 26.87 29.53
N PRO A 45 -5.48 27.93 28.77
CA PRO A 45 -5.17 29.29 29.16
C PRO A 45 -5.94 29.70 30.42
N ALA A 46 -5.33 30.52 31.28
CA ALA A 46 -5.99 31.10 32.45
C ALA A 46 -7.18 32.00 32.06
N GLU A 47 -7.10 32.66 30.90
CA GLU A 47 -8.17 33.48 30.35
C GLU A 47 -8.46 33.07 28.90
N THR A 48 -9.63 32.49 28.67
CA THR A 48 -10.01 31.98 27.35
C THR A 48 -10.30 33.10 26.34
N ALA A 49 -10.73 34.28 26.81
CA ALA A 49 -11.07 35.42 25.98
C ALA A 49 -9.87 35.99 25.20
N SER A 50 -8.65 35.86 25.73
CA SER A 50 -7.41 36.36 25.15
C SER A 50 -6.68 35.33 24.27
N PHE A 51 -7.20 34.10 24.13
CA PHE A 51 -6.57 33.02 23.36
C PHE A 51 -6.16 33.46 21.95
N ALA A 52 -4.87 33.32 21.61
CA ALA A 52 -4.31 33.86 20.38
C ALA A 52 -4.54 32.92 19.19
N LEU A 53 -4.50 33.49 17.99
CA LEU A 53 -4.62 32.70 16.76
C LEU A 53 -3.39 31.78 16.59
N ALA A 54 -2.22 32.21 17.05
CA ALA A 54 -1.00 31.42 17.04
C ALA A 54 -1.15 30.14 17.89
N ASP A 55 -1.78 30.24 19.07
CA ASP A 55 -2.04 29.08 19.94
C ASP A 55 -3.04 28.12 19.28
N ALA A 56 -4.08 28.66 18.64
CA ALA A 56 -5.02 27.83 17.87
C ALA A 56 -4.34 27.11 16.69
N GLN A 57 -3.46 27.80 15.97
CA GLN A 57 -2.65 27.21 14.90
C GLN A 57 -1.71 26.12 15.41
N LEU A 58 -1.08 26.34 16.57
CA LEU A 58 -0.23 25.35 17.23
C LEU A 58 -1.02 24.11 17.63
N VAL A 59 -2.22 24.29 18.21
CA VAL A 59 -3.11 23.17 18.55
C VAL A 59 -3.52 22.37 17.32
N VAL A 60 -3.89 23.04 16.22
CA VAL A 60 -4.20 22.36 14.95
C VAL A 60 -2.99 21.59 14.43
N ALA A 61 -1.80 22.19 14.39
CA ALA A 61 -0.58 21.52 13.94
C ALA A 61 -0.25 20.28 14.79
N ARG A 62 -0.27 20.42 16.12
CA ARG A 62 0.04 19.33 17.06
C ARG A 62 -1.00 18.22 17.03
N ARG A 63 -2.28 18.55 16.81
CA ARG A 63 -3.34 17.57 16.58
C ARG A 63 -3.06 16.71 15.35
N LEU A 64 -2.47 17.29 14.31
CA LEU A 64 -2.08 16.59 13.08
C LEU A 64 -0.71 15.90 13.19
N GLY A 65 -0.04 16.00 14.35
CA GLY A 65 1.27 15.38 14.61
C GLY A 65 2.48 16.28 14.34
N PHE A 66 2.28 17.52 13.89
CA PHE A 66 3.37 18.47 13.63
C PHE A 66 3.78 19.21 14.89
N ALA A 67 5.09 19.37 15.12
CA ALA A 67 5.58 20.07 16.30
C ALA A 67 5.20 21.57 16.32
N SER A 68 4.97 22.19 15.15
CA SER A 68 4.60 23.60 15.02
C SER A 68 3.85 23.91 13.72
N TRP A 69 3.15 25.05 13.67
CA TRP A 69 2.46 25.52 12.47
C TRP A 69 3.39 25.84 11.27
N PRO A 70 4.57 26.48 11.45
CA PRO A 70 5.54 26.64 10.37
C PRO A 70 6.00 25.32 9.75
N ARG A 71 6.15 24.27 10.54
CA ARG A 71 6.52 22.93 10.07
C ARG A 71 5.43 22.29 9.20
N LEU A 72 4.18 22.31 9.66
CA LEU A 72 3.02 21.90 8.84
C LEU A 72 2.97 22.68 7.51
N ARG A 73 3.21 23.98 7.53
CA ARG A 73 3.24 24.79 6.31
C ARG A 73 4.37 24.40 5.37
N ALA A 74 5.57 24.14 5.89
CA ALA A 74 6.71 23.72 5.09
C ALA A 74 6.44 22.38 4.41
N TYR A 75 5.88 21.42 5.16
CA TYR A 75 5.46 20.12 4.64
C TYR A 75 4.47 20.26 3.46
N LEU A 76 3.42 21.07 3.62
CA LEU A 76 2.44 21.30 2.55
C LEU A 76 3.01 22.09 1.36
N ALA A 77 4.06 22.87 1.56
CA ALA A 77 4.70 23.68 0.52
C ALA A 77 5.79 22.93 -0.27
N ALA A 78 6.20 21.73 0.18
CA ALA A 78 7.23 20.94 -0.50
C ALA A 78 6.80 20.41 -1.88
N ASP A 79 5.51 20.55 -2.24
CA ASP A 79 4.91 20.13 -3.51
C ASP A 79 5.21 18.66 -3.88
N LEU A 80 5.25 17.80 -2.87
CA LEU A 80 5.45 16.34 -3.02
C LEU A 80 4.11 15.58 -3.12
N SER A 81 2.99 16.26 -2.88
CA SER A 81 1.66 15.65 -2.89
C SER A 81 1.21 15.34 -4.32
N ARG A 82 0.78 14.11 -4.57
CA ARG A 82 0.12 13.70 -5.81
C ARG A 82 -1.17 12.97 -5.47
N ASP A 83 -2.18 13.14 -6.31
CA ASP A 83 -3.45 12.40 -6.19
C ASP A 83 -3.71 11.60 -7.47
N PRO A 84 -3.09 10.42 -7.61
CA PRO A 84 -3.36 9.53 -8.74
C PRO A 84 -4.83 9.10 -8.81
N ALA A 85 -5.57 9.16 -7.70
CA ALA A 85 -6.99 8.80 -7.64
C ALA A 85 -7.90 9.90 -8.22
N ALA A 86 -7.45 11.15 -8.29
CA ALA A 86 -8.22 12.23 -8.91
C ALA A 86 -8.35 12.07 -10.44
N LEU A 87 -7.46 11.29 -11.06
CA LEU A 87 -7.52 11.00 -12.48
C LEU A 87 -8.44 9.80 -12.71
N ASP A 88 -9.63 10.09 -13.24
CA ASP A 88 -10.55 9.08 -13.76
C ASP A 88 -10.45 9.04 -15.28
N PRO A 89 -9.67 8.12 -15.88
CA PRO A 89 -9.65 7.92 -17.32
C PRO A 89 -10.95 7.22 -17.75
N ALA A 90 -12.07 7.92 -17.67
CA ALA A 90 -13.38 7.39 -17.99
C ALA A 90 -13.42 6.79 -19.43
N PRO A 91 -14.34 5.85 -19.70
CA PRO A 91 -14.40 5.17 -21.00
C PRO A 91 -15.12 5.98 -22.09
N GLU A 92 -15.69 7.14 -21.79
CA GLU A 92 -16.61 7.80 -22.71
C GLU A 92 -15.85 8.62 -23.75
N ALA A 93 -16.03 8.17 -25.00
CA ALA A 93 -15.52 8.77 -26.21
C ALA A 93 -15.95 10.23 -26.30
N SER A 94 -14.99 11.13 -26.16
CA SER A 94 -15.09 12.48 -26.70
C SER A 94 -14.25 12.56 -27.96
N THR A 95 -14.92 12.94 -29.03
CA THR A 95 -14.39 13.25 -30.36
C THR A 95 -13.21 14.21 -30.30
N ALA A 96 -12.13 13.86 -31.02
CA ALA A 96 -10.89 14.61 -31.17
C ALA A 96 -10.13 14.88 -29.84
N VAL A 97 -9.67 13.80 -29.21
CA VAL A 97 -8.62 13.86 -28.17
C VAL A 97 -7.33 14.33 -28.85
N ASP A 98 -6.68 15.37 -28.34
CA ASP A 98 -5.40 15.80 -28.92
C ASP A 98 -4.29 14.77 -28.64
N ALA A 99 -3.18 14.84 -29.37
CA ALA A 99 -2.10 13.86 -29.23
C ALA A 99 -1.45 13.84 -27.81
N GLY A 100 -1.47 14.96 -27.09
CA GLY A 100 -0.95 15.07 -25.72
C GLY A 100 -1.91 14.50 -24.66
N GLU A 101 -3.21 14.68 -24.84
CA GLU A 101 -4.25 14.02 -24.04
C GLU A 101 -4.24 12.51 -24.25
N PHE A 102 -3.96 12.04 -25.47
CA PHE A 102 -3.82 10.62 -25.79
C PHE A 102 -2.59 9.98 -25.12
N ALA A 103 -1.43 10.65 -25.18
CA ALA A 103 -0.22 10.22 -24.48
C ALA A 103 -0.43 10.18 -22.95
N SER A 104 -1.08 11.20 -22.40
CA SER A 104 -1.40 11.26 -20.98
C SER A 104 -2.35 10.14 -20.56
N LEU A 105 -3.35 9.81 -21.39
CA LEU A 105 -4.27 8.71 -21.15
C LEU A 105 -3.56 7.36 -21.17
N ALA A 106 -2.67 7.10 -22.14
CA ALA A 106 -1.91 5.86 -22.23
C ALA A 106 -1.05 5.64 -20.96
N ALA A 107 -0.26 6.65 -20.57
CA ALA A 107 0.56 6.58 -19.36
C ALA A 107 -0.30 6.45 -18.08
N ALA A 108 -1.46 7.12 -18.01
CA ALA A 108 -2.37 7.02 -16.87
C ALA A 108 -2.96 5.62 -16.74
N LEU A 109 -3.38 5.01 -17.85
CA LEU A 109 -3.97 3.68 -17.87
C LEU A 109 -2.95 2.58 -17.56
N ALA A 110 -1.67 2.79 -17.90
CA ALA A 110 -0.62 1.80 -17.69
C ALA A 110 -0.24 1.61 -16.21
N CYS A 111 -0.28 2.68 -15.40
CA CYS A 111 0.29 2.68 -14.06
C CYS A 111 -0.71 2.29 -12.97
N LEU A 112 -0.21 1.63 -11.92
CA LEU A 112 -0.90 1.50 -10.64
C LEU A 112 -1.18 2.88 -10.04
N THR A 113 -2.38 3.04 -9.48
CA THR A 113 -2.81 4.25 -8.77
C THR A 113 -3.08 4.02 -7.29
N TYR A 114 -2.97 2.76 -6.86
CA TYR A 114 -3.30 2.29 -5.52
C TYR A 114 -4.75 2.58 -5.15
N THR A 115 -5.64 2.35 -6.10
CA THR A 115 -7.10 2.50 -5.92
C THR A 115 -7.82 1.21 -6.28
N GLU A 116 -9.09 1.11 -5.92
CA GLU A 116 -9.96 0.00 -6.32
C GLU A 116 -10.15 -0.12 -7.84
N ARG A 117 -9.73 0.90 -8.60
CA ARG A 117 -9.78 0.95 -10.07
C ARG A 117 -8.56 0.36 -10.75
N ASP A 118 -7.56 -0.10 -10.00
CA ASP A 118 -6.46 -0.86 -10.59
C ASP A 118 -6.97 -2.25 -10.99
N GLU A 119 -6.78 -2.60 -12.27
CA GLU A 119 -7.20 -3.87 -12.84
C GLU A 119 -6.54 -4.16 -14.21
N PRO A 120 -6.43 -5.44 -14.61
CA PRO A 120 -5.84 -5.86 -15.89
C PRO A 120 -6.43 -5.19 -17.13
N GLU A 121 -7.73 -4.90 -17.12
CA GLU A 121 -8.44 -4.28 -18.25
C GLU A 121 -7.91 -2.87 -18.54
N ARG A 122 -7.54 -2.12 -17.50
CA ARG A 122 -6.97 -0.78 -17.59
C ARG A 122 -5.61 -0.82 -18.31
N TRP A 123 -4.73 -1.71 -17.89
CA TRP A 123 -3.39 -1.87 -18.48
C TRP A 123 -3.46 -2.43 -19.90
N SER A 124 -4.41 -3.32 -20.17
CA SER A 124 -4.69 -3.83 -21.52
C SER A 124 -5.22 -2.75 -22.46
N ARG A 125 -5.95 -1.76 -21.94
CA ARG A 125 -6.34 -0.58 -22.72
C ARG A 125 -5.12 0.28 -23.04
N ALA A 126 -4.21 0.52 -22.10
CA ALA A 126 -2.95 1.24 -22.37
C ALA A 126 -2.13 0.57 -23.48
N ALA A 127 -1.98 -0.76 -23.40
CA ALA A 127 -1.26 -1.53 -24.41
C ALA A 127 -1.88 -1.42 -25.81
N ARG A 128 -3.23 -1.42 -25.90
CA ARG A 128 -3.93 -1.22 -27.19
C ARG A 128 -3.72 0.18 -27.75
N LEU A 129 -3.80 1.22 -26.92
CA LEU A 129 -3.55 2.60 -27.36
C LEU A 129 -2.14 2.75 -27.95
N LEU A 130 -1.14 2.09 -27.34
CA LEU A 130 0.22 2.09 -27.86
C LEU A 130 0.37 1.22 -29.12
N ALA A 131 -0.32 0.09 -29.22
CA ALA A 131 -0.31 -0.73 -30.42
C ALA A 131 -0.96 -0.03 -31.63
N ASP A 132 -2.00 0.77 -31.40
CA ASP A 132 -2.68 1.57 -32.42
C ASP A 132 -1.82 2.74 -32.90
N ASP A 133 -0.95 3.29 -32.03
CA ASP A 133 -0.01 4.34 -32.38
C ASP A 133 1.40 4.10 -31.78
N PRO A 134 2.23 3.24 -32.38
CA PRO A 134 3.55 2.89 -31.83
C PRO A 134 4.52 4.07 -31.74
N GLU A 135 4.35 5.08 -32.60
CA GLU A 135 5.21 6.28 -32.63
C GLU A 135 4.98 7.21 -31.42
N LEU A 136 4.05 6.89 -30.52
CA LEU A 136 3.77 7.66 -29.31
C LEU A 136 4.99 7.68 -28.36
N VAL A 137 5.76 6.58 -28.28
CA VAL A 137 6.98 6.53 -27.46
C VAL A 137 8.04 7.51 -27.93
N ASN A 138 8.11 7.81 -29.24
CA ASN A 138 9.06 8.78 -29.79
C ASN A 138 8.62 10.23 -29.52
N ARG A 139 7.33 10.46 -29.30
CA ARG A 139 6.75 11.79 -29.05
C ARG A 139 6.69 12.18 -27.58
N ASP A 140 6.54 11.20 -26.68
CA ASP A 140 6.36 11.47 -25.25
C ASP A 140 7.23 10.54 -24.37
N VAL A 141 8.08 11.15 -23.53
CA VAL A 141 9.02 10.43 -22.66
C VAL A 141 8.32 9.61 -21.57
N PHE A 142 7.13 10.02 -21.12
CA PHE A 142 6.37 9.31 -20.09
C PHE A 142 5.68 8.08 -20.68
N VAL A 143 5.24 8.15 -21.94
CA VAL A 143 4.78 6.96 -22.69
C VAL A 143 5.94 6.00 -22.95
N ALA A 144 7.10 6.49 -23.40
CA ALA A 144 8.30 5.66 -23.55
C ALA A 144 8.69 4.94 -22.25
N ALA A 145 8.59 5.65 -21.12
CA ALA A 145 8.81 5.07 -19.80
C ALA A 145 7.77 4.01 -19.43
N ALA A 146 6.47 4.33 -19.55
CA ALA A 146 5.40 3.38 -19.25
C ALA A 146 5.47 2.11 -20.11
N ALA A 147 5.89 2.23 -21.37
CA ALA A 147 6.11 1.12 -22.30
C ALA A 147 7.41 0.34 -22.05
N GLY A 148 8.31 0.84 -21.20
CA GLY A 148 9.64 0.26 -21.03
C GLY A 148 10.44 0.25 -22.33
N ASP A 149 10.34 1.31 -23.14
CA ASP A 149 11.09 1.45 -24.38
C ASP A 149 12.45 2.12 -24.12
N ALA A 150 13.47 1.29 -23.92
CA ALA A 150 14.82 1.76 -23.62
C ALA A 150 15.48 2.51 -24.79
N GLU A 151 15.04 2.30 -26.03
CA GLU A 151 15.58 2.99 -27.20
C GLU A 151 14.99 4.39 -27.35
N ALA A 152 13.67 4.51 -27.24
CA ALA A 152 12.99 5.80 -27.22
C ALA A 152 13.49 6.65 -26.05
N LEU A 153 13.65 6.08 -24.85
CA LEU A 153 14.20 6.80 -23.70
C LEU A 153 15.63 7.28 -23.93
N ARG A 154 16.50 6.48 -24.56
CA ARG A 154 17.85 6.93 -24.95
C ARG A 154 17.79 8.12 -25.88
N SER A 155 16.88 8.10 -26.85
CA SER A 155 16.68 9.21 -27.80
C SER A 155 16.21 10.49 -27.10
N HIS A 156 15.21 10.39 -26.21
CA HIS A 156 14.72 11.51 -25.40
C HIS A 156 15.83 12.12 -24.53
N VAL A 157 16.58 11.27 -23.81
CA VAL A 157 17.67 11.71 -22.93
C VAL A 157 18.84 12.31 -23.71
N ALA A 158 19.14 11.79 -24.91
CA ALA A 158 20.18 12.34 -25.77
C ALA A 158 19.80 13.74 -26.30
N ALA A 159 18.53 13.95 -26.64
CA ALA A 159 18.01 15.25 -27.08
C ALA A 159 17.92 16.27 -25.92
N ASP A 160 17.50 15.82 -24.75
CA ASP A 160 17.37 16.63 -23.53
C ASP A 160 17.69 15.77 -22.30
N ARG A 161 18.86 15.99 -21.69
CA ARG A 161 19.23 15.25 -20.47
C ARG A 161 18.23 15.46 -19.32
N GLY A 162 17.56 16.60 -19.28
CA GLY A 162 16.52 16.89 -18.28
C GLY A 162 15.28 16.02 -18.45
N ALA A 163 15.09 15.35 -19.60
CA ALA A 163 13.99 14.43 -19.83
C ALA A 163 13.98 13.28 -18.82
N ALA A 164 15.14 12.85 -18.29
CA ALA A 164 15.22 11.77 -17.31
C ALA A 164 14.68 12.12 -15.92
N THR A 165 14.66 13.42 -15.57
CA THR A 165 14.35 13.88 -14.21
C THR A 165 13.13 14.80 -14.16
N ARG A 166 12.73 15.40 -15.28
CA ARG A 166 11.62 16.35 -15.34
C ARG A 166 10.31 15.63 -15.01
N GLU A 167 9.60 16.16 -14.02
CA GLU A 167 8.25 15.69 -13.71
C GLU A 167 7.26 16.12 -14.79
N GLY A 168 6.33 15.23 -15.11
CA GLY A 168 5.25 15.52 -16.05
C GLY A 168 4.33 14.32 -16.23
N GLY A 169 3.70 14.25 -17.40
CA GLY A 169 2.65 13.30 -17.70
C GLY A 169 1.42 13.50 -16.78
N PRO A 170 0.49 12.54 -16.77
CA PRO A 170 -0.78 12.66 -16.03
C PRO A 170 -0.58 12.87 -14.52
N PHE A 171 0.42 12.21 -13.93
CA PHE A 171 0.61 12.21 -12.48
C PHE A 171 1.63 13.21 -11.97
N ARG A 172 2.22 14.05 -12.84
CA ARG A 172 3.38 14.89 -12.50
C ARG A 172 4.47 14.09 -11.78
N TRP A 173 4.86 12.98 -12.40
CA TRP A 173 5.92 12.09 -11.92
C TRP A 173 7.15 12.22 -12.81
N PRO A 174 8.36 11.91 -12.31
CA PRO A 174 9.51 11.69 -13.18
C PRO A 174 9.32 10.37 -13.97
N PRO A 175 9.95 10.22 -15.15
CA PRO A 175 9.81 9.02 -15.99
C PRO A 175 10.09 7.70 -15.26
N LEU A 176 11.02 7.70 -14.30
CA LEU A 176 11.35 6.49 -13.52
C LEU A 176 10.11 5.87 -12.86
N LEU A 177 9.19 6.68 -12.32
CA LEU A 177 7.97 6.17 -11.71
C LEU A 177 7.03 5.56 -12.74
N TYR A 178 6.95 6.12 -13.96
CA TYR A 178 6.15 5.52 -15.03
C TYR A 178 6.67 4.16 -15.46
N VAL A 179 7.99 3.91 -15.42
CA VAL A 179 8.52 2.57 -15.69
C VAL A 179 8.05 1.58 -14.63
N VAL A 180 8.25 1.89 -13.34
CA VAL A 180 8.08 0.91 -12.25
C VAL A 180 6.64 0.75 -11.76
N TYR A 181 5.77 1.76 -11.96
CA TYR A 181 4.34 1.66 -11.64
C TYR A 181 3.54 1.06 -12.79
N SER A 182 4.09 0.99 -14.00
CA SER A 182 3.40 0.38 -15.15
C SER A 182 3.13 -1.11 -14.93
N ARG A 183 1.98 -1.57 -15.41
CA ARG A 183 1.55 -2.97 -15.44
C ARG A 183 1.09 -3.42 -16.82
N MET A 184 1.22 -2.55 -17.82
CA MET A 184 1.08 -3.00 -19.20
C MET A 184 2.31 -3.83 -19.62
N PRO A 185 2.21 -4.69 -20.64
CA PRO A 185 3.38 -5.35 -21.20
C PRO A 185 4.42 -4.34 -21.65
N GLN A 186 5.65 -4.46 -21.13
CA GLN A 186 6.77 -3.58 -21.44
C GLN A 186 7.81 -4.28 -22.31
N GLY A 187 8.56 -3.50 -23.08
CA GLY A 187 9.68 -3.99 -23.89
C GLY A 187 10.88 -4.44 -23.04
N ASP A 188 11.65 -3.49 -22.52
CA ASP A 188 12.82 -3.71 -21.68
C ASP A 188 12.87 -2.72 -20.51
N ALA A 189 12.06 -3.00 -19.49
CA ALA A 189 11.93 -2.18 -18.29
C ALA A 189 13.26 -1.95 -17.56
N VAL A 190 14.08 -3.00 -17.44
CA VAL A 190 15.37 -2.93 -16.71
C VAL A 190 16.35 -2.02 -17.44
N SER A 191 16.47 -2.14 -18.77
CA SER A 191 17.30 -1.20 -19.54
C SER A 191 16.72 0.22 -19.51
N SER A 192 15.40 0.39 -19.54
CA SER A 192 14.75 1.70 -19.39
C SER A 192 15.11 2.38 -18.07
N VAL A 193 15.00 1.66 -16.95
CA VAL A 193 15.43 2.18 -15.64
C VAL A 193 16.92 2.51 -15.64
N ARG A 194 17.77 1.65 -16.21
CA ARG A 194 19.22 1.90 -16.30
C ARG A 194 19.53 3.19 -17.06
N VAL A 195 18.89 3.42 -18.21
CA VAL A 195 19.04 4.64 -19.01
C VAL A 195 18.68 5.88 -18.20
N LEU A 196 17.56 5.83 -17.48
CA LEU A 196 17.10 6.97 -16.66
C LEU A 196 18.04 7.24 -15.48
N LEU A 197 18.47 6.21 -14.76
CA LEU A 197 19.39 6.35 -13.64
C LEU A 197 20.78 6.84 -14.10
N ASP A 198 21.30 6.32 -15.21
CA ASP A 198 22.56 6.81 -15.84
C ASP A 198 22.44 8.26 -16.32
N ALA A 199 21.21 8.71 -16.59
CA ALA A 199 20.90 10.07 -16.97
C ALA A 199 20.74 11.03 -15.78
N GLY A 200 20.65 10.51 -14.55
CA GLY A 200 20.53 11.29 -13.31
C GLY A 200 19.17 11.19 -12.62
N ALA A 201 18.31 10.25 -13.02
CA ALA A 201 17.09 9.95 -12.25
C ALA A 201 17.45 9.48 -10.83
N ASP A 202 16.65 9.93 -9.86
CA ASP A 202 16.84 9.63 -8.44
C ASP A 202 16.21 8.26 -8.11
N PRO A 203 16.96 7.26 -7.62
CA PRO A 203 16.43 5.95 -7.28
C PRO A 203 15.42 5.99 -6.10
N ASP A 204 15.47 7.04 -5.27
CA ASP A 204 14.48 7.34 -4.23
C ASP A 204 13.33 8.24 -4.72
N SER A 205 13.14 8.38 -6.04
CA SER A 205 11.99 9.08 -6.61
C SER A 205 10.68 8.54 -6.02
N GLY A 206 9.70 9.42 -5.82
CA GLY A 206 8.40 9.04 -5.29
C GLY A 206 7.51 10.25 -5.07
N TYR A 207 6.40 10.03 -4.36
CA TYR A 207 5.43 11.08 -4.03
C TYR A 207 4.69 10.78 -2.72
N LEU A 208 4.04 11.79 -2.17
CA LEU A 208 3.11 11.64 -1.04
C LEU A 208 1.69 11.44 -1.59
N TRP A 209 1.14 10.23 -1.44
CA TRP A 209 -0.21 9.92 -1.93
C TRP A 209 -1.23 10.75 -1.14
N GLN A 210 -1.95 11.63 -1.83
CA GLN A 210 -2.89 12.60 -1.26
C GLN A 210 -2.31 13.43 -0.10
N GLY A 211 -1.00 13.69 -0.14
CA GLY A 211 -0.28 14.45 0.89
C GLY A 211 -0.09 13.71 2.22
N LEU A 212 -0.41 12.42 2.27
CA LEU A 212 -0.17 11.56 3.43
C LEU A 212 1.34 11.31 3.65
N PRO A 213 1.77 11.05 4.89
CA PRO A 213 3.18 11.12 5.29
C PRO A 213 4.07 10.00 4.78
N THR A 214 3.49 8.88 4.34
CA THR A 214 4.26 7.75 3.82
C THR A 214 4.44 7.93 2.31
N ALA A 215 5.69 7.99 1.88
CA ALA A 215 6.01 8.16 0.47
C ALA A 215 5.78 6.86 -0.31
N PHE A 216 5.19 6.99 -1.48
CA PHE A 216 5.11 5.97 -2.52
C PHE A 216 6.32 6.16 -3.43
N THR A 217 7.32 5.29 -3.27
CA THR A 217 8.62 5.43 -3.94
C THR A 217 8.70 4.57 -5.22
N ALA A 218 9.82 4.63 -5.91
CA ALA A 218 10.15 3.72 -6.99
C ALA A 218 10.14 2.24 -6.52
N LEU A 219 10.71 1.93 -5.35
CA LEU A 219 10.66 0.59 -4.76
C LEU A 219 9.23 0.15 -4.45
N THR A 220 8.39 1.06 -3.91
CA THR A 220 6.97 0.78 -3.71
C THR A 220 6.29 0.34 -5.02
N GLY A 221 6.54 1.05 -6.12
CA GLY A 221 6.00 0.71 -7.44
C GLY A 221 6.51 -0.62 -7.99
N VAL A 222 7.81 -0.91 -7.81
CA VAL A 222 8.44 -2.19 -8.18
C VAL A 222 7.78 -3.36 -7.46
N PHE A 223 7.69 -3.28 -6.12
CA PHE A 223 7.16 -4.37 -5.32
C PHE A 223 5.65 -4.51 -5.42
N GLY A 224 4.91 -3.44 -5.72
CA GLY A 224 3.47 -3.49 -5.90
C GLY A 224 2.74 -4.01 -4.65
N GLU A 225 1.63 -4.70 -4.89
CA GLU A 225 0.63 -5.16 -3.93
C GLU A 225 0.15 -4.04 -3.02
N GLY A 226 -0.57 -4.36 -1.95
CA GLY A 226 -1.28 -3.38 -1.15
C GLY A 226 -2.61 -3.94 -0.69
N GLU A 227 -3.49 -3.05 -0.28
CA GLU A 227 -4.77 -3.43 0.32
C GLU A 227 -5.71 -4.12 -0.67
N MET A 228 -5.47 -3.99 -1.98
CA MET A 228 -6.28 -4.63 -3.03
C MET A 228 -5.72 -5.98 -3.51
N GLY A 229 -4.62 -6.45 -2.91
CA GLY A 229 -4.05 -7.76 -3.18
C GLY A 229 -3.35 -7.92 -4.54
N PRO A 230 -2.80 -9.12 -4.81
CA PRO A 230 -1.93 -9.37 -5.96
C PRO A 230 -2.63 -9.37 -7.32
N GLY A 231 -3.95 -9.56 -7.38
CA GLY A 231 -4.68 -9.53 -8.64
C GLY A 231 -4.92 -8.11 -9.17
N ARG A 232 -5.23 -7.16 -8.29
CA ARG A 232 -5.48 -5.76 -8.67
C ARG A 232 -4.23 -4.90 -8.64
N GLN A 233 -3.35 -5.15 -7.68
CA GLN A 233 -2.11 -4.41 -7.52
C GLN A 233 -0.92 -5.38 -7.63
N PRO A 234 -0.72 -6.11 -8.73
CA PRO A 234 0.38 -7.05 -8.84
C PRO A 234 1.73 -6.36 -8.65
N ARG A 235 2.77 -7.14 -8.35
CA ARG A 235 4.15 -6.67 -8.45
C ARG A 235 4.47 -6.29 -9.89
N HIS A 236 5.54 -5.53 -10.09
CA HIS A 236 6.09 -5.40 -11.43
C HIS A 236 6.51 -6.80 -11.96
N PRO A 237 6.26 -7.17 -13.22
CA PRO A 237 6.65 -8.50 -13.75
C PRO A 237 8.16 -8.80 -13.60
N GLN A 238 8.98 -7.75 -13.69
CA GLN A 238 10.43 -7.79 -13.50
C GLN A 238 10.86 -7.26 -12.11
N TRP A 239 10.02 -7.37 -11.08
CA TRP A 239 10.21 -6.72 -9.78
C TRP A 239 11.59 -6.99 -9.17
N ARG A 240 12.09 -8.22 -9.28
CA ARG A 240 13.37 -8.60 -8.66
C ARG A 240 14.54 -7.84 -9.26
N ALA A 241 14.69 -7.92 -10.58
CA ALA A 241 15.77 -7.25 -11.29
C ALA A 241 15.69 -5.71 -11.18
N LEU A 242 14.48 -5.14 -11.15
CA LEU A 242 14.31 -3.70 -10.94
C LEU A 242 14.60 -3.28 -9.49
N GLY A 243 14.18 -4.07 -8.51
CA GLY A 243 14.46 -3.83 -7.10
C GLY A 243 15.95 -3.88 -6.82
N GLU A 244 16.63 -4.94 -7.28
CA GLU A 244 18.08 -5.08 -7.23
C GLU A 244 18.78 -3.87 -7.86
N LEU A 245 18.39 -3.48 -9.09
CA LEU A 245 18.97 -2.33 -9.76
C LEU A 245 18.77 -1.01 -8.98
N LEU A 246 17.58 -0.74 -8.44
CA LEU A 246 17.34 0.49 -7.67
C LEU A 246 18.17 0.50 -6.38
N LEU A 247 18.25 -0.62 -5.66
CA LEU A 247 19.02 -0.76 -4.43
C LEU A 247 20.53 -0.64 -4.68
N GLU A 248 21.05 -1.27 -5.74
CA GLU A 248 22.45 -1.12 -6.18
C GLU A 248 22.78 0.34 -6.56
N ARG A 249 21.78 1.09 -7.01
CA ARG A 249 21.89 2.50 -7.37
C ARG A 249 21.64 3.45 -6.20
N GLY A 250 21.38 2.91 -5.01
CA GLY A 250 21.30 3.67 -3.76
C GLY A 250 19.90 4.04 -3.31
N ALA A 251 18.84 3.39 -3.81
CA ALA A 251 17.52 3.48 -3.19
C ALA A 251 17.60 3.02 -1.72
N ASP A 252 16.87 3.69 -0.84
CA ASP A 252 16.82 3.33 0.58
C ASP A 252 16.06 2.01 0.78
N PRO A 253 16.69 0.96 1.34
CA PRO A 253 16.01 -0.31 1.59
C PRO A 253 14.93 -0.21 2.69
N ASN A 254 14.91 0.86 3.49
CA ASN A 254 13.88 1.08 4.52
C ASN A 254 12.58 1.67 3.92
N ASP A 255 12.09 1.06 2.83
CA ASP A 255 10.91 1.52 2.12
C ASP A 255 9.62 1.13 2.87
N ARG A 256 9.04 2.11 3.56
CA ARG A 256 7.89 1.88 4.45
C ARG A 256 6.65 1.43 3.72
N GLN A 257 6.36 2.04 2.57
CA GLN A 257 5.15 1.75 1.85
C GLN A 257 5.25 0.38 1.18
N ALA A 258 6.42 -0.01 0.66
CA ALA A 258 6.66 -1.36 0.17
C ALA A 258 6.48 -2.40 1.28
N LEU A 259 7.09 -2.18 2.46
CA LEU A 259 6.94 -3.09 3.61
C LEU A 259 5.47 -3.19 4.05
N TYR A 260 4.74 -2.08 4.09
CA TYR A 260 3.30 -2.10 4.38
C TYR A 260 2.51 -2.87 3.31
N ASN A 261 2.70 -2.55 2.03
CA ASN A 261 1.97 -3.16 0.93
C ASN A 261 2.18 -4.68 0.85
N ARG A 262 3.37 -5.12 1.24
CA ARG A 262 3.79 -6.51 1.08
C ARG A 262 3.56 -7.39 2.32
N MET A 263 3.18 -6.81 3.46
CA MET A 263 2.97 -7.59 4.69
C MET A 263 1.71 -8.45 4.65
N PHE A 264 0.73 -8.16 3.77
CA PHE A 264 -0.60 -8.81 3.77
C PHE A 264 -0.57 -10.30 3.38
N ASN A 265 0.44 -10.73 2.63
CA ASN A 265 0.63 -12.11 2.18
C ASN A 265 1.87 -12.75 2.87
N ARG A 266 2.01 -14.08 2.81
CA ARG A 266 3.15 -14.83 3.37
C ARG A 266 4.45 -14.73 2.57
N ASP A 267 4.39 -14.24 1.32
CA ASP A 267 5.57 -14.15 0.47
C ASP A 267 6.55 -13.05 0.93
N ASP A 268 7.70 -13.49 1.41
CA ASP A 268 8.78 -12.67 1.96
C ASP A 268 9.90 -12.32 0.96
N SER A 269 9.76 -12.64 -0.32
CA SER A 269 10.83 -12.43 -1.31
C SER A 269 11.27 -10.95 -1.44
N HIS A 270 10.35 -10.02 -1.19
CA HIS A 270 10.64 -8.59 -1.15
C HIS A 270 11.46 -8.22 0.11
N LEU A 271 11.13 -8.83 1.25
CA LEU A 271 11.77 -8.60 2.53
C LEU A 271 13.20 -9.15 2.52
N GLU A 272 13.38 -10.36 1.97
CA GLU A 272 14.71 -10.96 1.72
C GLU A 272 15.60 -10.01 0.92
N LEU A 273 15.12 -9.51 -0.22
CA LEU A 273 15.89 -8.58 -1.06
C LEU A 273 16.23 -7.27 -0.32
N LEU A 274 15.28 -6.69 0.41
CA LEU A 274 15.53 -5.48 1.19
C LEU A 274 16.57 -5.72 2.30
N LEU A 275 16.52 -6.88 2.97
CA LEU A 275 17.49 -7.30 3.99
C LEU A 275 18.89 -7.51 3.42
N GLU A 276 19.01 -8.15 2.26
CA GLU A 276 20.28 -8.32 1.52
C GLU A 276 20.94 -6.96 1.23
N HIS A 277 20.14 -5.92 0.97
CA HIS A 277 20.60 -4.56 0.68
C HIS A 277 20.61 -3.62 1.89
N GLY A 278 20.39 -4.12 3.11
CA GLY A 278 20.63 -3.37 4.34
C GLY A 278 19.41 -2.72 4.98
N LEU A 279 18.19 -3.21 4.73
CA LEU A 279 17.03 -2.93 5.57
C LEU A 279 17.41 -3.11 7.04
N GLY A 280 17.04 -2.14 7.89
CA GLY A 280 17.41 -2.16 9.30
C GLY A 280 18.65 -1.34 9.65
N ARG A 281 19.40 -0.85 8.66
CA ARG A 281 20.51 0.08 8.90
C ARG A 281 20.00 1.52 8.92
N PRO A 282 20.67 2.44 9.65
CA PRO A 282 20.32 3.86 9.64
C PRO A 282 20.12 4.37 8.22
N SER A 283 18.94 4.96 7.99
CA SER A 283 18.40 5.27 6.66
C SER A 283 19.17 6.37 5.95
N SER A 284 18.89 6.57 4.65
CA SER A 284 19.44 7.69 3.90
C SER A 284 18.82 9.04 4.31
N ASP A 285 17.79 9.05 5.17
CA ASP A 285 16.99 10.21 5.60
C ASP A 285 16.43 11.05 4.43
N VAL A 286 16.36 10.48 3.22
CA VAL A 286 15.98 11.23 2.01
C VAL A 286 14.61 11.86 2.14
N TRP A 287 13.59 11.07 2.52
CA TRP A 287 12.23 11.58 2.67
C TRP A 287 12.04 12.45 3.91
N ALA A 288 12.80 12.22 4.98
CA ALA A 288 12.84 13.13 6.13
C ALA A 288 13.33 14.52 5.71
N ARG A 289 14.40 14.58 4.90
CA ARG A 289 14.93 15.85 4.37
C ARG A 289 13.97 16.53 3.40
N ARG A 290 13.32 15.77 2.51
CA ARG A 290 12.37 16.31 1.52
C ARG A 290 11.11 16.89 2.18
N THR A 291 10.60 16.22 3.20
CA THR A 291 9.37 16.66 3.90
C THR A 291 9.64 17.65 5.03
N GLY A 292 10.87 17.68 5.55
CA GLY A 292 11.24 18.42 6.74
C GLY A 292 10.70 17.82 8.05
N GLU A 293 9.96 16.70 7.97
CA GLU A 293 9.41 15.98 9.12
C GLU A 293 10.24 14.75 9.47
N PRO A 294 10.35 14.39 10.77
CA PRO A 294 10.98 13.16 11.15
C PRO A 294 10.19 12.02 10.52
N ALA A 295 10.95 11.13 9.91
CA ALA A 295 10.39 9.95 9.32
C ALA A 295 10.07 8.95 10.46
N GLU A 296 9.05 8.09 10.31
CA GLU A 296 8.79 6.95 11.19
C GLU A 296 10.10 6.22 11.52
N THR A 297 10.28 5.84 12.77
CA THR A 297 11.50 5.18 13.21
C THR A 297 11.60 3.77 12.62
N LEU A 298 12.83 3.24 12.55
CA LEU A 298 13.04 1.85 12.17
C LEU A 298 12.29 0.89 13.11
N GLU A 299 12.29 1.20 14.40
CA GLU A 299 11.61 0.43 15.45
C GLU A 299 10.10 0.35 15.20
N GLU A 300 9.44 1.49 14.91
CA GLU A 300 8.01 1.53 14.57
C GLU A 300 7.71 0.74 13.29
N MET A 301 8.57 0.86 12.27
CA MET A 301 8.41 0.16 10.99
C MET A 301 8.53 -1.36 11.15
N VAL A 302 9.53 -1.82 11.90
CA VAL A 302 9.76 -3.24 12.17
C VAL A 302 8.68 -3.81 13.11
N ALA A 303 8.28 -3.07 14.15
CA ALA A 303 7.21 -3.47 15.05
C ALA A 303 5.92 -3.79 14.28
N ARG A 304 5.57 -2.99 13.27
CA ARG A 304 4.42 -3.26 12.41
C ARG A 304 4.54 -4.55 11.61
N GLN A 305 5.73 -4.87 11.07
CA GLN A 305 5.95 -6.15 10.38
C GLN A 305 5.78 -7.34 11.33
N VAL A 306 6.36 -7.23 12.52
CA VAL A 306 6.29 -8.26 13.55
C VAL A 306 4.84 -8.45 14.04
N ASP A 307 4.14 -7.37 14.35
CA ASP A 307 2.76 -7.42 14.85
C ASP A 307 1.81 -8.00 13.80
N TRP A 308 1.98 -7.61 12.53
CA TRP A 308 1.21 -8.18 11.44
C TRP A 308 1.50 -9.67 11.24
N ALA A 309 2.78 -10.06 11.21
CA ALA A 309 3.20 -11.45 11.06
C ALA A 309 2.64 -12.33 12.18
N ARG A 310 2.71 -11.86 13.43
CA ARG A 310 2.10 -12.53 14.59
C ARG A 310 0.61 -12.68 14.39
N ALA A 311 -0.11 -11.59 14.17
CA ALA A 311 -1.57 -11.57 14.08
C ALA A 311 -2.14 -12.49 12.98
N HIS A 312 -1.29 -12.88 12.00
CA HIS A 312 -1.67 -13.70 10.86
C HIS A 312 -0.93 -15.04 10.76
N GLY A 313 -0.04 -15.35 11.71
CA GLY A 313 0.68 -16.63 11.75
C GLY A 313 1.76 -16.80 10.68
N PHE A 314 2.39 -15.71 10.24
CA PHE A 314 3.53 -15.74 9.31
C PHE A 314 4.83 -16.04 10.08
N VAL A 315 5.01 -17.31 10.45
CA VAL A 315 6.16 -17.78 11.25
C VAL A 315 7.48 -17.55 10.51
N ASP A 316 7.57 -17.91 9.23
CA ASP A 316 8.78 -17.75 8.42
C ASP A 316 9.25 -16.29 8.40
N ARG A 317 8.32 -15.32 8.31
CA ARG A 317 8.65 -13.88 8.41
C ARG A 317 9.25 -13.52 9.77
N LEU A 318 8.71 -14.06 10.86
CA LEU A 318 9.23 -13.78 12.20
C LEU A 318 10.64 -14.35 12.35
N GLU A 319 10.88 -15.58 11.90
CA GLU A 319 12.20 -16.20 11.89
C GLU A 319 13.19 -15.39 11.04
N LEU A 320 12.77 -14.93 9.87
CA LEU A 320 13.57 -14.07 8.99
C LEU A 320 13.96 -12.75 9.70
N LEU A 321 13.01 -12.07 10.35
CA LEU A 321 13.27 -10.83 11.08
C LEU A 321 14.20 -11.04 12.29
N VAL A 322 14.06 -12.15 13.02
CA VAL A 322 14.97 -12.52 14.12
C VAL A 322 16.37 -12.82 13.62
N ALA A 323 16.50 -13.60 12.53
CA ALA A 323 17.78 -13.96 11.94
C ALA A 323 18.60 -12.74 11.49
N HIS A 324 17.93 -11.63 11.17
CA HIS A 324 18.56 -10.37 10.79
C HIS A 324 18.64 -9.34 11.94
N GLY A 325 18.30 -9.74 13.17
CA GLY A 325 18.42 -8.90 14.37
C GLY A 325 17.41 -7.75 14.43
N LEU A 326 16.32 -7.83 13.67
CA LEU A 326 15.23 -6.84 13.66
C LEU A 326 14.11 -7.22 14.66
N ALA A 327 14.03 -8.47 15.07
CA ALA A 327 13.12 -8.93 16.12
C ALA A 327 13.89 -9.70 17.22
N THR A 328 13.33 -9.73 18.43
CA THR A 328 13.89 -10.47 19.58
C THR A 328 13.60 -11.97 19.45
N GLU A 329 14.55 -12.83 19.85
CA GLU A 329 14.30 -14.27 19.98
C GLU A 329 13.09 -14.56 20.88
N GLY A 330 12.33 -15.62 20.55
CA GLY A 330 11.08 -15.95 21.21
C GLY A 330 9.88 -15.16 20.69
N SER A 331 10.08 -14.18 19.80
CA SER A 331 9.00 -13.40 19.16
C SER A 331 8.05 -14.24 18.31
N GLU A 332 8.51 -15.41 17.86
CA GLU A 332 7.79 -16.43 17.11
C GLU A 332 6.89 -17.33 17.97
N HIS A 333 7.12 -17.36 19.29
CA HIS A 333 6.38 -18.19 20.25
C HIS A 333 5.36 -17.42 21.11
N LEU A 334 5.16 -16.12 20.86
CA LEU A 334 4.35 -15.26 21.70
C LEU A 334 2.84 -15.41 21.45
N ALA A 335 2.09 -15.61 22.52
CA ALA A 335 0.64 -15.70 22.58
C ALA A 335 -0.02 -14.33 22.84
N PRO A 336 -1.32 -14.17 22.55
CA PRO A 336 -2.09 -13.01 22.99
C PRO A 336 -1.97 -12.80 24.51
N GLY A 337 -1.50 -11.62 24.92
CA GLY A 337 -1.24 -11.29 26.32
C GLY A 337 0.23 -11.37 26.74
N ASP A 338 1.11 -11.95 25.93
CA ASP A 338 2.56 -11.82 26.12
C ASP A 338 3.00 -10.38 25.87
N VAL A 339 4.05 -9.96 26.57
CA VAL A 339 4.54 -8.58 26.57
C VAL A 339 5.83 -8.48 25.79
N VAL A 340 5.92 -7.51 24.86
CA VAL A 340 7.10 -7.26 24.03
C VAL A 340 7.62 -5.85 24.26
N GLY A 341 8.95 -5.70 24.31
CA GLY A 341 9.60 -4.39 24.43
C GLY A 341 9.07 -3.56 25.61
N ASP A 342 8.74 -2.30 25.36
CA ASP A 342 8.27 -1.29 26.34
C ASP A 342 6.90 -1.57 26.99
N GLY A 343 6.56 -2.84 27.24
CA GLY A 343 5.34 -3.19 27.95
C GLY A 343 4.10 -3.28 27.06
N ILE A 344 4.26 -3.39 25.74
CA ILE A 344 3.14 -3.49 24.80
C ILE A 344 2.68 -4.95 24.74
N PRO A 345 1.42 -5.26 25.12
CA PRO A 345 0.88 -6.61 24.97
C PRO A 345 0.70 -6.94 23.49
N VAL A 346 1.01 -8.17 23.09
CA VAL A 346 0.60 -8.72 21.78
C VAL A 346 -0.91 -8.53 21.66
N THR A 347 -1.34 -7.69 20.70
CA THR A 347 -2.70 -7.16 20.69
C THR A 347 -3.76 -8.16 20.24
N GLY A 348 -4.95 -8.02 20.83
CA GLY A 348 -6.20 -8.68 20.47
C GLY A 348 -6.65 -9.72 21.49
N PRO A 349 -7.71 -9.48 22.29
CA PRO A 349 -8.37 -10.54 23.03
C PRO A 349 -9.00 -11.50 22.04
N TRP A 350 -8.68 -12.76 22.20
CA TRP A 350 -9.21 -13.82 21.38
C TRP A 350 -10.59 -14.29 21.94
N PRO A 351 -11.61 -14.64 21.12
CA PRO A 351 -12.96 -14.91 21.64
C PRO A 351 -13.37 -16.36 21.98
N GLY A 352 -12.54 -17.43 22.01
CA GLY A 352 -13.06 -18.73 22.57
C GLY A 352 -12.27 -20.05 22.43
N ASP A 353 -12.08 -20.83 23.51
CA ASP A 353 -10.97 -21.80 23.96
C ASP A 353 -9.44 -21.67 23.57
N PRO A 354 -8.50 -21.08 24.39
CA PRO A 354 -7.14 -20.70 23.92
C PRO A 354 -6.23 -21.91 23.66
N ARG A 355 -6.78 -23.09 23.90
CA ARG A 355 -6.20 -24.40 23.60
C ARG A 355 -6.50 -24.86 22.15
N VAL A 356 -7.40 -24.18 21.44
CA VAL A 356 -7.76 -24.44 20.04
C VAL A 356 -7.16 -23.34 19.15
N PRO A 357 -6.28 -23.68 18.19
CA PRO A 357 -5.71 -22.72 17.26
C PRO A 357 -6.78 -22.00 16.42
N ASP A 358 -6.59 -20.70 16.17
CA ASP A 358 -7.49 -19.90 15.32
C ASP A 358 -7.24 -20.20 13.83
N ILE A 359 -8.28 -20.68 13.12
CA ILE A 359 -8.20 -20.98 11.69
C ILE A 359 -7.81 -19.74 10.86
N HIS A 360 -8.15 -18.53 11.31
CA HIS A 360 -7.82 -17.28 10.60
C HIS A 360 -6.34 -16.90 10.69
N ARG A 361 -5.58 -17.54 11.59
CA ARG A 361 -4.13 -17.37 11.74
C ARG A 361 -3.34 -18.51 11.11
N ALA A 362 -4.01 -19.52 10.55
CA ALA A 362 -3.35 -20.60 9.84
C ALA A 362 -2.92 -20.10 8.45
N ALA A 363 -1.68 -19.64 8.33
CA ALA A 363 -1.13 -19.13 7.08
C ALA A 363 -0.56 -20.19 6.14
N THR A 364 -0.46 -21.44 6.60
CA THR A 364 0.07 -22.57 5.83
C THR A 364 -0.94 -23.73 5.77
N PRO A 365 -0.88 -24.58 4.73
CA PRO A 365 -1.67 -25.80 4.67
C PRO A 365 -1.52 -26.69 5.91
N GLU A 366 -0.29 -26.79 6.45
CA GLU A 366 0.03 -27.56 7.64
C GLU A 366 -0.66 -26.99 8.88
N ALA A 367 -0.61 -25.66 9.06
CA ALA A 367 -1.27 -24.97 10.15
C ALA A 367 -2.80 -25.12 10.09
N VAL A 368 -3.39 -25.11 8.88
CA VAL A 368 -4.83 -25.33 8.68
C VAL A 368 -5.23 -26.72 9.16
N ARG A 369 -4.50 -27.76 8.71
CA ARG A 369 -4.74 -29.15 9.12
C ARG A 369 -4.57 -29.34 10.62
N ALA A 370 -3.53 -28.73 11.21
CA ALA A 370 -3.29 -28.79 12.64
C ALA A 370 -4.39 -28.11 13.46
N ALA A 371 -4.85 -26.93 13.03
CA ALA A 371 -5.92 -26.18 13.69
C ALA A 371 -7.23 -27.00 13.72
N VAL A 372 -7.64 -27.55 12.57
CA VAL A 372 -8.86 -28.38 12.49
C VAL A 372 -8.72 -29.67 13.30
N ALA A 373 -7.56 -30.33 13.27
CA ALA A 373 -7.29 -31.51 14.11
C ALA A 373 -7.38 -31.20 15.62
N ALA A 374 -7.04 -29.99 16.03
CA ALA A 374 -7.18 -29.49 17.39
C ALA A 374 -8.61 -28.96 17.73
N GLY A 375 -9.55 -29.06 16.79
CA GLY A 375 -10.97 -28.72 17.00
C GLY A 375 -11.38 -27.33 16.52
N ALA A 376 -10.55 -26.64 15.73
CA ALA A 376 -10.91 -25.34 15.16
C ALA A 376 -12.10 -25.47 14.20
N ARG A 377 -13.03 -24.52 14.27
CA ARG A 377 -14.16 -24.45 13.34
C ARG A 377 -13.73 -23.79 12.04
N VAL A 378 -13.63 -24.58 10.97
CA VAL A 378 -13.15 -24.14 9.65
C VAL A 378 -13.94 -22.95 9.08
N ASP A 379 -15.27 -22.96 9.21
CA ASP A 379 -16.14 -21.89 8.71
C ASP A 379 -16.48 -20.82 9.75
N SER A 380 -15.67 -20.69 10.80
CA SER A 380 -15.85 -19.61 11.77
C SER A 380 -15.68 -18.24 11.10
N LEU A 381 -16.51 -17.28 11.51
CA LEU A 381 -16.45 -15.92 10.99
C LEU A 381 -15.58 -15.02 11.87
N ARG A 382 -14.65 -14.30 11.24
CA ARG A 382 -13.89 -13.20 11.83
C ARG A 382 -14.09 -11.96 10.96
N ASP A 383 -14.48 -10.86 11.59
CA ASP A 383 -14.87 -9.62 10.89
C ASP A 383 -15.90 -9.87 9.76
N GLY A 384 -16.80 -10.84 10.00
CA GLY A 384 -17.84 -11.25 9.07
C GLY A 384 -17.40 -12.18 7.93
N ARG A 385 -16.16 -12.69 7.90
CA ARG A 385 -15.62 -13.51 6.80
C ARG A 385 -15.05 -14.83 7.31
N THR A 386 -15.04 -15.88 6.47
CA THR A 386 -14.30 -17.13 6.76
C THR A 386 -12.83 -17.01 6.33
N ALA A 387 -11.96 -17.91 6.81
CA ALA A 387 -10.57 -17.98 6.36
C ALA A 387 -10.47 -18.19 4.83
N LEU A 388 -11.44 -18.92 4.24
CA LEU A 388 -11.51 -19.17 2.81
C LEU A 388 -11.77 -17.89 2.00
N HIS A 389 -12.55 -16.94 2.52
CA HIS A 389 -12.73 -15.62 1.88
C HIS A 389 -11.42 -14.85 1.80
N ARG A 390 -10.61 -14.88 2.87
CA ARG A 390 -9.31 -14.21 2.90
C ARG A 390 -8.31 -14.85 1.95
N ALA A 391 -8.22 -16.18 1.95
CA ALA A 391 -7.35 -16.92 1.03
C ALA A 391 -7.72 -16.64 -0.43
N ALA A 392 -9.03 -16.61 -0.73
CA ALA A 392 -9.56 -16.28 -2.05
C ALA A 392 -9.21 -14.85 -2.51
N PHE A 393 -9.34 -13.86 -1.61
CA PHE A 393 -8.97 -12.48 -1.89
C PHE A 393 -7.48 -12.30 -2.21
N MET A 394 -6.62 -13.05 -1.51
CA MET A 394 -5.16 -12.99 -1.70
C MET A 394 -4.66 -13.85 -2.87
N ASP A 395 -5.55 -14.51 -3.61
CA ASP A 395 -5.22 -15.50 -4.65
C ASP A 395 -4.29 -16.65 -4.14
N ASP A 396 -4.37 -16.96 -2.83
CA ASP A 396 -3.55 -17.99 -2.19
C ASP A 396 -4.15 -19.38 -2.44
N VAL A 397 -3.79 -19.95 -3.59
CA VAL A 397 -4.28 -21.27 -4.04
C VAL A 397 -3.99 -22.38 -3.04
N ASP A 398 -2.82 -22.36 -2.41
CA ASP A 398 -2.42 -23.44 -1.50
C ASP A 398 -3.28 -23.40 -0.24
N LEU A 399 -3.53 -22.20 0.30
CA LEU A 399 -4.39 -22.04 1.46
C LEU A 399 -5.87 -22.29 1.12
N VAL A 400 -6.35 -21.84 -0.05
CA VAL A 400 -7.68 -22.18 -0.57
C VAL A 400 -7.85 -23.70 -0.65
N THR A 401 -6.89 -24.40 -1.23
CA THR A 401 -6.93 -25.85 -1.39
C THR A 401 -6.93 -26.56 -0.04
N ALA A 402 -6.04 -26.17 0.87
CA ALA A 402 -5.95 -26.78 2.20
C ALA A 402 -7.23 -26.59 3.03
N LEU A 403 -7.85 -25.40 2.96
CA LEU A 403 -9.12 -25.13 3.64
C LEU A 403 -10.25 -26.00 3.08
N LEU A 404 -10.33 -26.18 1.75
CA LEU A 404 -11.31 -27.06 1.12
C LEU A 404 -11.09 -28.54 1.51
N GLU A 405 -9.83 -29.00 1.58
CA GLU A 405 -9.48 -30.36 1.97
C GLU A 405 -9.91 -30.71 3.40
N VAL A 406 -9.86 -29.74 4.32
CA VAL A 406 -10.34 -29.91 5.71
C VAL A 406 -11.84 -29.63 5.88
N GLY A 407 -12.56 -29.43 4.77
CA GLY A 407 -14.02 -29.34 4.75
C GLY A 407 -14.61 -27.94 4.86
N ALA A 408 -13.86 -26.88 4.52
CA ALA A 408 -14.43 -25.53 4.41
C ALA A 408 -15.56 -25.52 3.35
N ASP A 409 -16.68 -24.89 3.68
CA ASP A 409 -17.80 -24.72 2.75
C ASP A 409 -17.56 -23.52 1.82
N PRO A 410 -17.35 -23.72 0.49
CA PRO A 410 -17.10 -22.63 -0.46
C PRO A 410 -18.34 -21.79 -0.77
N THR A 411 -19.50 -22.14 -0.23
CA THR A 411 -20.79 -21.47 -0.48
C THR A 411 -21.18 -20.50 0.64
N VAL A 412 -20.45 -20.49 1.77
CA VAL A 412 -20.67 -19.53 2.87
C VAL A 412 -20.57 -18.11 2.33
N VAL A 413 -21.53 -17.26 2.71
CA VAL A 413 -21.53 -15.85 2.37
C VAL A 413 -21.00 -15.01 3.53
N ASP A 414 -20.19 -14.01 3.20
CA ASP A 414 -19.71 -13.04 4.19
C ASP A 414 -20.83 -12.15 4.74
N ALA A 415 -20.72 -11.74 6.00
CA ALA A 415 -21.72 -10.94 6.69
C ALA A 415 -21.75 -9.46 6.23
N MET A 416 -20.70 -8.97 5.55
CA MET A 416 -20.61 -7.57 5.14
C MET A 416 -21.25 -7.33 3.77
N HIS A 417 -21.01 -8.21 2.81
CA HIS A 417 -21.43 -8.03 1.41
C HIS A 417 -22.38 -9.13 0.93
N GLY A 418 -22.58 -10.20 1.70
CA GLY A 418 -23.41 -11.33 1.28
C GLY A 418 -22.80 -12.08 0.10
N THR A 419 -21.47 -12.17 0.02
CA THR A 419 -20.77 -12.78 -1.12
C THR A 419 -19.93 -13.98 -0.70
N THR A 420 -19.80 -14.95 -1.62
CA THR A 420 -18.99 -16.17 -1.44
C THR A 420 -17.49 -15.91 -1.63
N PRO A 421 -16.59 -16.80 -1.16
CA PRO A 421 -15.16 -16.75 -1.48
C PRO A 421 -14.87 -16.67 -3.00
N TYR A 422 -15.62 -17.40 -3.83
CA TYR A 422 -15.45 -17.35 -5.29
C TYR A 422 -15.65 -15.93 -5.86
N ARG A 423 -16.72 -15.24 -5.42
CA ARG A 423 -17.00 -13.86 -5.83
C ARG A 423 -15.96 -12.87 -5.31
N TRP A 424 -15.41 -13.11 -4.12
CA TRP A 424 -14.28 -12.34 -3.59
C TRP A 424 -13.03 -12.49 -4.47
N ALA A 425 -12.68 -13.71 -4.88
CA ALA A 425 -11.57 -13.94 -5.81
C ALA A 425 -11.76 -13.21 -7.15
N LEU A 426 -12.96 -13.28 -7.75
CA LEU A 426 -13.27 -12.55 -8.99
C LEU A 426 -13.16 -11.04 -8.83
N TRP A 427 -13.68 -10.50 -7.72
CA TRP A 427 -13.57 -9.07 -7.43
C TRP A 427 -12.12 -8.66 -7.24
N ALA A 428 -11.29 -9.47 -6.57
CA ALA A 428 -9.87 -9.22 -6.34
C ALA A 428 -8.98 -9.50 -7.57
N ARG A 429 -9.56 -9.96 -8.69
CA ARG A 429 -8.83 -10.43 -9.89
C ARG A 429 -7.88 -11.62 -9.60
N GLY A 430 -8.20 -12.43 -8.59
CA GLY A 430 -7.51 -13.67 -8.25
C GLY A 430 -8.01 -14.85 -9.09
N GLU A 431 -7.55 -14.93 -10.35
CA GLU A 431 -8.02 -15.93 -11.30
C GLU A 431 -7.74 -17.37 -10.85
N ARG A 432 -6.60 -17.60 -10.17
CA ARG A 432 -6.17 -18.95 -9.78
C ARG A 432 -7.06 -19.51 -8.67
N ALA A 433 -7.28 -18.73 -7.62
CA ALA A 433 -8.19 -19.09 -6.54
C ALA A 433 -9.64 -19.21 -7.04
N ALA A 434 -10.07 -18.29 -7.93
CA ALA A 434 -11.40 -18.36 -8.53
C ALA A 434 -11.61 -19.67 -9.30
N ALA A 435 -10.62 -20.15 -10.05
CA ALA A 435 -10.71 -21.42 -10.77
C ALA A 435 -10.93 -22.61 -9.82
N VAL A 436 -10.16 -22.71 -8.74
CA VAL A 436 -10.30 -23.77 -7.73
C VAL A 436 -11.67 -23.71 -7.04
N LEU A 437 -12.10 -22.51 -6.66
CA LEU A 437 -13.37 -22.30 -5.95
C LEU A 437 -14.60 -22.57 -6.82
N ARG A 438 -14.54 -22.25 -8.11
CA ARG A 438 -15.62 -22.58 -9.06
C ARG A 438 -15.87 -24.09 -9.11
N ASP A 439 -14.79 -24.85 -9.21
CA ASP A 439 -14.87 -26.31 -9.31
C ASP A 439 -15.34 -26.93 -7.98
N ALA A 440 -14.94 -26.35 -6.84
CA ALA A 440 -15.40 -26.77 -5.52
C ALA A 440 -16.89 -26.48 -5.29
N ALA A 441 -17.37 -25.28 -5.66
CA ALA A 441 -18.79 -24.91 -5.53
C ALA A 441 -19.71 -25.74 -6.44
N GLY A 442 -19.25 -26.11 -7.64
CA GLY A 442 -19.97 -27.01 -8.54
C GLY A 442 -20.13 -28.44 -8.00
N ARG A 443 -19.26 -28.88 -7.07
CA ARG A 443 -19.39 -30.15 -6.35
C ARG A 443 -20.22 -30.05 -5.07
N HIS A 444 -20.41 -28.83 -4.55
CA HIS A 444 -21.13 -28.55 -3.31
C HIS A 444 -22.61 -28.22 -3.52
N THR A 445 -23.09 -28.21 -4.77
CA THR A 445 -24.54 -28.18 -5.02
C THR A 445 -25.12 -29.47 -4.46
N PRO A 446 -26.04 -29.42 -3.46
CA PRO A 446 -26.74 -30.62 -3.03
C PRO A 446 -27.41 -31.19 -4.28
N GLY A 447 -27.30 -32.50 -4.47
CA GLY A 447 -28.06 -33.18 -5.50
C GLY A 447 -29.49 -32.67 -5.46
N VAL A 448 -29.93 -32.03 -6.54
CA VAL A 448 -31.35 -32.02 -6.85
C VAL A 448 -31.68 -33.49 -6.97
N ASP A 449 -32.35 -34.02 -5.95
CA ASP A 449 -32.85 -35.39 -5.95
C ASP A 449 -33.64 -35.59 -7.24
N ALA A 450 -33.01 -36.30 -8.17
CA ALA A 450 -33.71 -36.98 -9.22
C ALA A 450 -34.29 -38.24 -8.58
N GLY A 451 -35.57 -38.19 -8.20
CA GLY A 451 -36.32 -39.41 -7.86
C GLY A 451 -37.62 -39.19 -7.07
N GLU A 452 -38.74 -39.42 -7.78
CA GLU A 452 -40.04 -39.96 -7.31
C GLU A 452 -40.96 -38.97 -6.56
N ASP A 453 -42.14 -38.52 -7.05
CA ASP A 453 -43.12 -39.04 -8.02
C ASP A 453 -43.68 -37.95 -8.97
#